data_AF-A0A1W9WIW6-F1
#
_entry.id   AF-A0A1W9WIW6-F1
#
_cell.length_a   1.000
_cell.length_b   1.000
_cell.length_c   1.000
_cell.angle_alpha   90.00
_cell.angle_beta   90.00
_cell.angle_gamma   90.00
#
_symmetry.space_group_name_H-M   'P 1'
#
loop_
_entity.id
_entity.type
_entity.pdbx_description
1 polymer ?
#
loop_
_entity_poly.entity_id
_entity_poly.type
_entity_poly.pdbx_seq_one_letter_code
_entity_poly.pdbx_strand_id
1 'polypeptide(L)'
;MEGWEKVIVSDKSFTQTVHGKMGCVTCHGGNGKVDDKEQAHTYIIREPVAEDVCFQCHVDMTNETNSLHSSLRGYTTVLQDRTSAETLAHIEEEAFGNHCSSCHTSCGQCHVSRPTSLGGGLTAGHKFKKVPPMNLTCTGCHGSRVDMEYKGKNEGIPADLHWNKIGMPCFNCHTADEMHGNLDYEANHRYDGSASKSCLDCHNDVIEGSEIAQHQQHISEFSCQVCHAAEYKNCYSCHTQKNDEDIPYFKIEPSIMDIKIGYNPIQSEERPWKWVVLRHVPVDPDTFAYYGDNLLPNFDNRPTWTYATPHTIQRNTARTESCDSCHGNTDLFLTEDDLLPYEIKANKDVVVDKSDIPYNQ
;
A
#
# COMPACT_ATOMS: atom_id res chain seq x y z
N MET A 1 -32.82 29.29 -18.68
CA MET A 1 -32.14 28.20 -17.99
C MET A 1 -31.84 28.63 -16.56
N GLU A 2 -32.33 27.85 -15.63
CA GLU A 2 -32.04 27.93 -14.20
C GLU A 2 -30.57 27.56 -13.94
N GLY A 3 -30.05 27.92 -12.76
CA GLY A 3 -28.63 27.70 -12.43
C GLY A 3 -28.20 26.22 -12.42
N TRP A 4 -29.12 25.29 -12.13
CA TRP A 4 -28.86 23.85 -12.08
C TRP A 4 -28.79 23.18 -13.47
N GLU A 5 -29.29 23.87 -14.51
CA GLU A 5 -29.27 23.46 -15.92
C GLU A 5 -27.97 23.91 -16.63
N LYS A 6 -27.10 24.66 -15.93
CA LYS A 6 -25.85 25.23 -16.46
C LYS A 6 -24.61 24.54 -15.89
N VAL A 7 -23.51 24.62 -16.63
CA VAL A 7 -22.17 24.29 -16.14
C VAL A 7 -21.52 25.56 -15.58
N ILE A 8 -21.19 25.56 -14.28
CA ILE A 8 -20.66 26.74 -13.59
C ILE A 8 -19.30 26.42 -12.97
N VAL A 9 -18.31 27.25 -13.26
CA VAL A 9 -17.02 27.26 -12.55
C VAL A 9 -17.18 28.16 -11.31
N SER A 10 -17.18 27.55 -10.13
CA SER A 10 -17.36 28.27 -8.86
C SER A 10 -16.18 29.18 -8.50
N ASP A 11 -14.97 28.80 -8.90
CA ASP A 11 -13.75 29.57 -8.69
C ASP A 11 -13.30 30.25 -9.99
N LYS A 12 -13.59 31.55 -10.15
CA LYS A 12 -13.19 32.32 -11.33
C LYS A 12 -11.68 32.41 -11.53
N SER A 13 -10.87 32.15 -10.50
CA SER A 13 -9.40 32.14 -10.66
C SER A 13 -8.94 30.94 -11.50
N PHE A 14 -9.71 29.84 -11.51
CA PHE A 14 -9.40 28.67 -12.33
C PHE A 14 -9.27 29.04 -13.81
N THR A 15 -10.18 29.87 -14.35
CA THR A 15 -10.16 30.26 -15.77
C THR A 15 -8.94 31.10 -16.15
N GLN A 16 -8.15 31.56 -15.16
CA GLN A 16 -6.89 32.27 -15.40
C GLN A 16 -5.67 31.33 -15.42
N THR A 17 -5.82 30.11 -14.92
CA THR A 17 -4.77 29.08 -14.96
C THR A 17 -4.58 28.52 -16.37
N VAL A 18 -3.46 27.84 -16.63
CA VAL A 18 -3.22 27.16 -17.91
C VAL A 18 -4.34 26.15 -18.20
N HIS A 19 -4.65 25.27 -17.24
CA HIS A 19 -5.72 24.27 -17.37
C HIS A 19 -7.09 24.91 -17.64
N GLY A 20 -7.44 25.99 -16.94
CA GLY A 20 -8.73 26.65 -17.15
C GLY A 20 -8.84 27.38 -18.50
N LYS A 21 -7.72 27.85 -19.05
CA LYS A 21 -7.67 28.47 -20.39
C LYS A 21 -7.78 27.46 -21.53
N MET A 22 -7.34 26.22 -21.32
CA MET A 22 -7.53 25.13 -22.29
C MET A 22 -9.02 24.80 -22.46
N GLY A 23 -9.81 24.97 -21.39
CA GLY A 23 -11.24 24.69 -21.38
C GLY A 23 -11.53 23.21 -21.13
N CYS A 24 -12.76 22.93 -20.70
CA CYS A 24 -13.17 21.61 -20.22
C CYS A 24 -13.04 20.53 -21.30
N VAL A 25 -13.37 20.90 -22.55
CA VAL A 25 -13.43 19.96 -23.68
C VAL A 25 -12.07 19.37 -24.04
N THR A 26 -10.99 20.12 -23.85
CA THR A 26 -9.65 19.65 -24.18
C THR A 26 -9.25 18.42 -23.39
N CYS A 27 -9.66 18.33 -22.12
CA CYS A 27 -9.33 17.19 -21.27
C CYS A 27 -10.47 16.18 -21.20
N HIS A 28 -11.71 16.66 -21.10
CA HIS A 28 -12.86 15.81 -20.81
C HIS A 28 -13.71 15.49 -22.04
N GLY A 29 -13.47 16.11 -23.20
CA GLY A 29 -14.35 16.01 -24.36
C GLY A 29 -15.71 16.70 -24.13
N GLY A 30 -16.76 16.17 -24.75
CA GLY A 30 -18.08 16.78 -24.73
C GLY A 30 -18.27 17.95 -25.70
N ASN A 31 -19.31 18.74 -25.48
CA ASN A 31 -19.72 19.81 -26.38
C ASN A 31 -19.62 21.19 -25.71
N GLY A 32 -18.50 21.87 -25.90
CA GLY A 32 -18.28 23.23 -25.36
C GLY A 32 -19.01 24.36 -26.10
N LYS A 33 -19.89 24.06 -27.06
CA LYS A 33 -20.62 25.06 -27.87
C LYS A 33 -22.05 25.29 -27.40
N VAL A 34 -22.48 24.62 -26.34
CA VAL A 34 -23.84 24.68 -25.80
C VAL A 34 -23.80 25.00 -24.32
N ASP A 35 -24.77 25.76 -23.85
CA ASP A 35 -24.88 26.14 -22.44
C ASP A 35 -25.71 25.13 -21.63
N ASP A 36 -26.49 24.29 -22.31
CA ASP A 36 -27.29 23.23 -21.71
C ASP A 36 -26.38 22.12 -21.18
N LYS A 37 -26.53 21.79 -19.90
CA LYS A 37 -25.67 20.84 -19.18
C LYS A 37 -25.70 19.43 -19.79
N GLU A 38 -26.87 18.94 -20.19
CA GLU A 38 -27.00 17.56 -20.71
C GLU A 38 -26.31 17.47 -22.07
N GLN A 39 -26.57 18.43 -22.95
CA GLN A 39 -25.92 18.51 -24.25
C GLN A 39 -24.41 18.73 -24.12
N ALA A 40 -23.97 19.60 -23.22
CA ALA A 40 -22.54 19.87 -22.97
C ALA A 40 -21.79 18.63 -22.48
N HIS A 41 -22.44 17.79 -21.67
CA HIS A 41 -21.85 16.58 -21.08
C HIS A 41 -22.07 15.32 -21.92
N THR A 42 -22.63 15.43 -23.12
CA THR A 42 -22.72 14.28 -24.05
C THR A 42 -21.31 13.82 -24.39
N TYR A 43 -20.96 12.56 -24.12
CA TYR A 43 -19.61 11.98 -24.34
C TYR A 43 -18.48 12.59 -23.49
N ILE A 44 -18.79 13.15 -22.32
CA ILE A 44 -17.76 13.61 -21.40
C ILE A 44 -17.03 12.41 -20.76
N ILE A 45 -15.71 12.44 -20.77
CA ILE A 45 -14.84 11.50 -20.06
C ILE A 45 -14.52 12.12 -18.70
N ARG A 46 -15.09 11.55 -17.64
CA ARG A 46 -14.93 12.06 -16.28
C ARG A 46 -13.47 12.03 -15.81
N GLU A 47 -12.79 10.92 -16.06
CA GLU A 47 -11.39 10.70 -15.72
C GLU A 47 -10.61 10.40 -17.01
N PRO A 48 -9.99 11.41 -17.63
CA PRO A 48 -9.26 11.21 -18.87
C PRO A 48 -7.96 10.43 -18.64
N VAL A 49 -7.55 9.69 -19.68
CA VAL A 49 -6.26 9.00 -19.71
C VAL A 49 -5.14 10.03 -19.74
N ALA A 50 -4.17 9.92 -18.83
CA ALA A 50 -3.13 10.93 -18.70
C ALA A 50 -2.23 11.03 -19.94
N GLU A 51 -2.00 9.92 -20.64
CA GLU A 51 -1.26 9.89 -21.90
C GLU A 51 -1.87 10.80 -22.96
N ASP A 52 -3.19 10.81 -23.08
CA ASP A 52 -3.89 11.57 -24.10
C ASP A 52 -3.90 13.08 -23.82
N VAL A 53 -4.00 13.46 -22.54
CA VAL A 53 -4.32 14.86 -22.16
C VAL A 53 -3.26 15.56 -21.32
N CYS A 54 -2.51 14.84 -20.49
CA CYS A 54 -1.53 15.42 -19.56
C CYS A 54 -0.13 15.48 -20.17
N PHE A 55 0.30 14.40 -20.85
CA PHE A 55 1.69 14.25 -21.31
C PHE A 55 2.10 15.20 -22.42
N GLN A 56 1.15 15.84 -23.11
CA GLN A 56 1.45 16.90 -24.07
C GLN A 56 2.17 18.11 -23.42
N CYS A 57 1.98 18.32 -22.12
CA CYS A 57 2.60 19.42 -21.37
C CYS A 57 3.45 18.95 -20.18
N HIS A 58 3.19 17.76 -19.65
CA HIS A 58 3.90 17.15 -18.52
C HIS A 58 4.86 16.05 -18.98
N VAL A 59 5.70 16.36 -19.97
CA VAL A 59 6.59 15.41 -20.66
C VAL A 59 7.62 14.74 -19.73
N ASP A 60 8.02 15.43 -18.66
CA ASP A 60 9.02 14.93 -17.71
C ASP A 60 8.42 14.07 -16.58
N MET A 61 7.09 13.91 -16.54
CA MET A 61 6.42 13.08 -15.52
C MET A 61 6.40 11.61 -15.93
N THR A 62 7.51 11.14 -16.48
CA THR A 62 7.58 9.94 -17.31
C THR A 62 7.21 8.68 -16.55
N ASN A 63 6.04 8.16 -16.92
CA ASN A 63 5.73 6.75 -17.11
C ASN A 63 4.78 6.13 -16.07
N GLU A 64 3.47 6.33 -16.28
CA GLU A 64 2.41 5.58 -15.57
C GLU A 64 2.66 4.06 -15.62
N THR A 65 3.28 3.54 -16.69
CA THR A 65 3.57 2.10 -16.79
C THR A 65 4.66 1.60 -15.82
N ASN A 66 5.53 2.49 -15.33
CA ASN A 66 6.57 2.16 -14.35
C ASN A 66 6.13 2.40 -12.91
N SER A 67 5.14 3.27 -12.67
CA SER A 67 4.58 3.44 -11.33
C SER A 67 3.81 2.17 -10.92
N LEU A 68 4.08 1.66 -9.72
CA LEU A 68 3.31 0.55 -9.14
C LEU A 68 1.85 0.93 -8.85
N HIS A 69 1.56 2.22 -8.63
CA HIS A 69 0.21 2.69 -8.34
C HIS A 69 -0.68 2.71 -9.59
N SER A 70 -0.08 2.90 -10.76
CA SER A 70 -0.77 2.83 -12.04
C SER A 70 -0.69 1.42 -12.63
N SER A 71 0.48 0.80 -12.74
CA SER A 71 0.58 -0.53 -13.34
C SER A 71 -0.05 -1.67 -12.53
N LEU A 72 -0.23 -1.50 -11.21
CA LEU A 72 -0.62 -2.57 -10.28
C LEU A 72 0.29 -3.81 -10.32
N ARG A 73 1.50 -3.69 -10.87
CA ARG A 73 2.43 -4.80 -11.12
C ARG A 73 2.73 -5.63 -9.87
N GLY A 74 2.73 -4.99 -8.71
CA GLY A 74 2.90 -5.66 -7.42
C GLY A 74 1.86 -6.76 -7.16
N TYR A 75 0.61 -6.60 -7.60
CA TYR A 75 -0.39 -7.66 -7.50
C TYR A 75 -0.08 -8.81 -8.48
N THR A 76 0.25 -8.48 -9.72
CA THR A 76 0.59 -9.48 -10.74
C THR A 76 1.81 -10.31 -10.31
N THR A 77 2.85 -9.68 -9.77
CA THR A 77 4.05 -10.38 -9.27
C THR A 77 3.71 -11.40 -8.19
N VAL A 78 2.90 -11.03 -7.19
CA VAL A 78 2.56 -11.98 -6.11
C VAL A 78 1.59 -13.07 -6.54
N LEU A 79 0.73 -12.80 -7.54
CA LEU A 79 -0.15 -13.80 -8.14
C LEU A 79 0.64 -14.78 -8.99
N GLN A 80 1.60 -14.32 -9.79
CA GLN A 80 2.48 -15.16 -10.61
C GLN A 80 3.21 -16.22 -9.78
N ASP A 81 3.67 -15.86 -8.57
CA ASP A 81 4.32 -16.84 -7.68
C ASP A 81 3.40 -18.00 -7.32
N ARG A 82 2.09 -17.75 -7.14
CA ARG A 82 1.10 -18.71 -6.64
C ARG A 82 0.26 -19.39 -7.72
N THR A 83 0.42 -19.01 -8.98
CA THR A 83 -0.42 -19.43 -10.11
C THR A 83 0.37 -20.22 -11.15
N SER A 84 -0.32 -20.98 -12.00
CA SER A 84 0.18 -21.34 -13.33
C SER A 84 -0.19 -20.25 -14.33
N ALA A 85 0.43 -20.24 -15.52
CA ALA A 85 0.10 -19.27 -16.58
C ALA A 85 -1.40 -19.31 -16.97
N GLU A 86 -1.99 -20.50 -16.97
CA GLU A 86 -3.42 -20.69 -17.27
C GLU A 86 -4.31 -20.10 -16.18
N THR A 87 -4.04 -20.44 -14.91
CA THR A 87 -4.85 -19.94 -13.79
C THR A 87 -4.67 -18.44 -13.56
N LEU A 88 -3.49 -17.89 -13.90
CA LEU A 88 -3.24 -16.45 -13.84
C LEU A 88 -4.11 -15.71 -14.86
N ALA A 89 -4.11 -16.16 -16.12
CA ALA A 89 -4.92 -15.55 -17.17
C ALA A 89 -6.41 -15.56 -16.79
N HIS A 90 -6.88 -16.67 -16.21
CA HIS A 90 -8.25 -16.78 -15.70
C HIS A 90 -8.56 -15.79 -14.57
N ILE A 91 -7.65 -15.64 -13.59
CA ILE A 91 -7.79 -14.65 -12.52
C ILE A 91 -7.80 -13.22 -13.09
N GLU A 92 -6.94 -12.92 -14.05
CA GLU A 92 -6.83 -11.60 -14.69
C GLU A 92 -8.11 -11.23 -15.46
N GLU A 93 -8.68 -12.20 -16.17
CA GLU A 93 -9.93 -12.03 -16.94
C GLU A 93 -11.16 -11.89 -16.03
N GLU A 94 -11.30 -12.77 -15.04
CA GLU A 94 -12.56 -12.92 -14.29
C GLU A 94 -12.58 -12.21 -12.94
N ALA A 95 -11.45 -12.15 -12.22
CA ALA A 95 -11.42 -11.70 -10.83
C ALA A 95 -10.75 -10.32 -10.65
N PHE A 96 -9.64 -10.08 -11.36
CA PHE A 96 -8.77 -8.93 -11.11
C PHE A 96 -9.48 -7.59 -11.34
N GLY A 97 -10.23 -7.49 -12.45
CA GLY A 97 -11.03 -6.31 -12.78
C GLY A 97 -12.14 -6.03 -11.76
N ASN A 98 -12.70 -7.08 -11.15
CA ASN A 98 -13.80 -6.98 -10.19
C ASN A 98 -13.31 -6.56 -8.79
N HIS A 99 -12.13 -7.02 -8.39
CA HIS A 99 -11.69 -6.99 -6.98
C HIS A 99 -10.45 -6.14 -6.74
N CYS A 100 -9.49 -6.17 -7.66
CA CYS A 100 -8.14 -5.66 -7.40
C CYS A 100 -7.88 -4.31 -8.08
N SER A 101 -8.47 -4.10 -9.26
CA SER A 101 -8.22 -2.93 -10.10
C SER A 101 -8.79 -1.62 -9.53
N SER A 102 -9.68 -1.68 -8.54
CA SER A 102 -10.31 -0.48 -7.96
C SER A 102 -9.31 0.47 -7.28
N CYS A 103 -8.13 -0.02 -6.92
CA CYS A 103 -7.02 0.77 -6.37
C CYS A 103 -6.10 1.37 -7.45
N HIS A 104 -6.27 1.01 -8.72
CA HIS A 104 -5.55 1.62 -9.85
C HIS A 104 -5.79 3.13 -9.87
N THR A 105 -4.72 3.92 -9.99
CA THR A 105 -4.81 5.39 -9.99
C THR A 105 -4.30 6.01 -11.28
N SER A 106 -4.80 7.22 -11.56
CA SER A 106 -4.28 8.14 -12.58
C SER A 106 -3.70 9.40 -11.93
N CYS A 107 -3.04 10.27 -12.71
CA CYS A 107 -2.62 11.59 -12.24
C CYS A 107 -3.77 12.39 -11.59
N GLY A 108 -4.98 12.27 -12.14
CA GLY A 108 -6.17 12.99 -11.68
C GLY A 108 -6.57 12.63 -10.25
N GLN A 109 -6.53 11.34 -9.89
CA GLN A 109 -6.98 10.84 -8.59
C GLN A 109 -6.02 11.17 -7.41
N CYS A 110 -4.83 11.68 -7.72
CA CYS A 110 -3.94 12.29 -6.74
C CYS A 110 -4.02 13.82 -6.78
N HIS A 111 -3.95 14.41 -7.98
CA HIS A 111 -3.70 15.85 -8.11
C HIS A 111 -4.98 16.69 -8.25
N VAL A 112 -6.16 16.09 -8.45
CA VAL A 112 -7.42 16.80 -8.72
C VAL A 112 -8.58 16.24 -7.91
N SER A 113 -8.83 14.94 -8.02
CA SER A 113 -9.94 14.22 -7.38
C SER A 113 -9.47 13.29 -6.27
N ARG A 114 -10.42 12.80 -5.49
CA ARG A 114 -10.26 11.64 -4.61
C ARG A 114 -10.31 10.37 -5.47
N PRO A 115 -9.74 9.24 -4.99
CA PRO A 115 -9.84 7.96 -5.67
C PRO A 115 -11.29 7.55 -5.96
N THR A 116 -11.51 6.94 -7.13
CA THR A 116 -12.84 6.45 -7.53
C THR A 116 -13.37 5.37 -6.58
N SER A 117 -12.50 4.56 -5.99
CA SER A 117 -12.84 3.58 -4.95
C SER A 117 -13.54 4.16 -3.72
N LEU A 118 -13.42 5.47 -3.48
CA LEU A 118 -14.13 6.19 -2.41
C LEU A 118 -15.30 7.06 -2.91
N GLY A 119 -15.82 6.79 -4.10
CA GLY A 119 -16.86 7.59 -4.76
C GLY A 119 -16.34 8.83 -5.48
N GLY A 120 -15.01 9.03 -5.51
CA GLY A 120 -14.34 10.14 -6.18
C GLY A 120 -14.71 11.52 -5.63
N GLY A 121 -14.74 12.50 -6.53
CA GLY A 121 -15.07 13.90 -6.21
C GLY A 121 -13.83 14.78 -6.10
N LEU A 122 -14.00 16.07 -6.43
CA LEU A 122 -12.91 17.03 -6.49
C LEU A 122 -12.39 17.37 -5.10
N THR A 123 -11.08 17.35 -4.91
CA THR A 123 -10.45 17.66 -3.61
C THR A 123 -10.55 19.16 -3.26
N ALA A 124 -10.52 20.03 -4.28
CA ALA A 124 -10.59 21.48 -4.14
C ALA A 124 -11.10 22.14 -5.45
N GLY A 125 -12.22 21.64 -5.99
CA GLY A 125 -12.64 21.98 -7.35
C GLY A 125 -11.63 21.48 -8.40
N HIS A 126 -11.58 22.09 -9.59
CA HIS A 126 -10.61 21.73 -10.65
C HIS A 126 -9.20 22.30 -10.39
N LYS A 127 -8.87 22.62 -9.13
CA LYS A 127 -7.55 23.10 -8.78
C LYS A 127 -6.56 21.93 -8.74
N PHE A 128 -5.71 21.85 -9.74
CA PHE A 128 -4.59 20.93 -9.78
C PHE A 128 -3.61 21.24 -8.65
N LYS A 129 -3.32 20.23 -7.82
CA LYS A 129 -2.45 20.33 -6.66
C LYS A 129 -1.13 19.64 -6.95
N LYS A 130 -0.03 20.40 -7.00
CA LYS A 130 1.33 19.82 -7.13
C LYS A 130 1.62 18.79 -6.02
N VAL A 131 1.30 19.15 -4.78
CA VAL A 131 1.37 18.24 -3.63
C VAL A 131 -0.06 17.82 -3.27
N PRO A 132 -0.41 16.53 -3.39
CA PRO A 132 -1.77 16.06 -3.15
C PRO A 132 -2.11 16.09 -1.65
N PRO A 133 -3.38 16.34 -1.29
CA PRO A 133 -3.82 16.30 0.11
C PRO A 133 -3.87 14.84 0.60
N MET A 134 -2.85 14.40 1.35
CA MET A 134 -2.65 12.99 1.74
C MET A 134 -3.88 12.32 2.38
N ASN A 135 -4.67 13.08 3.15
CA ASN A 135 -5.85 12.57 3.86
C ASN A 135 -7.03 12.25 2.93
N LEU A 136 -7.01 12.79 1.71
CA LEU A 136 -8.06 12.61 0.71
C LEU A 136 -7.63 11.71 -0.44
N THR A 137 -6.32 11.52 -0.62
CA THR A 137 -5.73 10.78 -1.74
C THR A 137 -5.05 9.50 -1.25
N CYS A 138 -3.89 9.63 -0.58
CA CYS A 138 -3.09 8.50 -0.10
C CYS A 138 -3.90 7.59 0.83
N THR A 139 -4.49 8.17 1.87
CA THR A 139 -5.32 7.43 2.83
C THR A 139 -6.68 7.05 2.24
N GLY A 140 -6.99 7.52 1.03
CA GLY A 140 -8.18 7.12 0.31
C GLY A 140 -8.12 5.65 -0.08
N CYS A 141 -6.97 5.21 -0.60
CA CYS A 141 -6.72 3.80 -0.92
C CYS A 141 -6.06 3.06 0.25
N HIS A 142 -5.13 3.71 0.97
CA HIS A 142 -4.38 3.10 2.08
C HIS A 142 -5.07 3.27 3.45
N GLY A 143 -6.39 3.51 3.47
CA GLY A 143 -7.13 3.90 4.66
C GLY A 143 -7.30 2.80 5.71
N SER A 144 -7.65 1.57 5.29
CA SER A 144 -8.05 0.49 6.22
C SER A 144 -6.92 -0.05 7.10
N ARG A 145 -5.68 -0.01 6.58
CA ARG A 145 -4.47 -0.51 7.23
C ARG A 145 -3.53 0.62 7.60
N VAL A 146 -2.98 1.32 6.61
CA VAL A 146 -1.89 2.29 6.81
C VAL A 146 -2.38 3.51 7.59
N ASP A 147 -3.50 4.12 7.21
CA ASP A 147 -4.02 5.30 7.93
C ASP A 147 -4.43 4.94 9.37
N MET A 148 -5.00 3.75 9.57
CA MET A 148 -5.38 3.28 10.91
C MET A 148 -4.18 3.08 11.83
N GLU A 149 -3.09 2.51 11.30
CA GLU A 149 -1.82 2.35 12.02
C GLU A 149 -1.15 3.70 12.26
N TYR A 150 -0.89 4.45 11.18
CA TYR A 150 -0.12 5.68 11.21
C TYR A 150 -0.74 6.74 12.12
N LYS A 151 -2.08 6.84 12.11
CA LYS A 151 -2.81 7.83 12.90
C LYS A 151 -3.39 7.29 14.20
N GLY A 152 -3.10 6.04 14.58
CA GLY A 152 -3.53 5.46 15.86
C GLY A 152 -5.04 5.38 15.99
N LYS A 153 -5.71 4.87 14.96
CA LYS A 153 -7.17 4.66 14.96
C LYS A 153 -7.56 3.21 15.30
N ASN A 154 -6.59 2.30 15.40
CA ASN A 154 -6.84 0.96 15.95
C ASN A 154 -6.95 1.07 17.47
N GLU A 155 -7.95 0.43 18.05
CA GLU A 155 -8.19 0.46 19.49
C GLU A 155 -6.99 -0.10 20.26
N GLY A 156 -6.59 0.60 21.34
CA GLY A 156 -5.46 0.19 22.19
C GLY A 156 -4.07 0.44 21.60
N ILE A 157 -3.95 0.83 20.33
CA ILE A 157 -2.65 0.98 19.66
C ILE A 157 -2.31 2.47 19.46
N PRO A 158 -1.12 2.92 19.89
CA PRO A 158 -0.71 4.30 19.70
C PRO A 158 -0.48 4.62 18.22
N ALA A 159 -0.73 5.87 17.85
CA ALA A 159 -0.34 6.42 16.56
C ALA A 159 1.19 6.42 16.41
N ASP A 160 1.67 6.23 15.18
CA ASP A 160 3.09 6.38 14.83
C ASP A 160 3.63 7.72 15.33
N LEU A 161 4.82 7.73 15.93
CA LEU A 161 5.41 8.95 16.47
C LEU A 161 5.68 10.00 15.39
N HIS A 162 6.01 9.60 14.17
CA HIS A 162 6.21 10.53 13.06
C HIS A 162 4.91 11.26 12.70
N TRP A 163 3.75 10.62 12.87
CA TRP A 163 2.49 11.33 12.78
C TRP A 163 2.19 12.12 14.05
N ASN A 164 2.15 11.46 15.20
CA ASN A 164 1.61 12.00 16.44
C ASN A 164 2.40 13.21 16.97
N LYS A 165 3.72 13.25 16.76
CA LYS A 165 4.58 14.31 17.31
C LYS A 165 4.80 15.47 16.34
N ILE A 166 4.86 15.20 15.04
CA ILE A 166 5.30 16.19 14.05
C ILE A 166 4.35 16.33 12.85
N GLY A 167 3.28 15.52 12.78
CA GLY A 167 2.32 15.54 11.66
C GLY A 167 2.98 15.23 10.32
N MET A 168 3.98 14.34 10.31
CA MET A 168 4.77 14.08 9.12
C MET A 168 3.88 13.56 7.98
N PRO A 169 3.90 14.20 6.80
CA PRO A 169 3.18 13.71 5.66
C PRO A 169 3.90 12.50 5.03
N CYS A 170 3.13 11.62 4.38
CA CYS A 170 3.64 10.39 3.75
C CYS A 170 4.83 10.67 2.83
N PHE A 171 4.80 11.78 2.08
CA PHE A 171 5.82 12.11 1.10
C PHE A 171 7.16 12.59 1.69
N ASN A 172 7.28 12.68 3.01
CA ASN A 172 8.57 12.88 3.66
C ASN A 172 9.37 11.57 3.77
N CYS A 173 8.69 10.43 3.76
CA CYS A 173 9.31 9.10 3.67
C CYS A 173 9.18 8.51 2.26
N HIS A 174 8.11 8.84 1.53
CA HIS A 174 7.86 8.33 0.19
C HIS A 174 8.07 9.40 -0.88
N THR A 175 9.11 9.29 -1.69
CA THR A 175 9.48 10.37 -2.61
C THR A 175 8.53 10.46 -3.80
N ALA A 176 8.58 11.60 -4.50
CA ALA A 176 7.83 11.78 -5.74
C ALA A 176 8.30 10.79 -6.82
N ASP A 177 9.60 10.48 -6.86
CA ASP A 177 10.16 9.54 -7.85
C ASP A 177 9.62 8.12 -7.65
N GLU A 178 9.47 7.66 -6.41
CA GLU A 178 8.82 6.37 -6.13
C GLU A 178 7.36 6.35 -6.55
N MET A 179 6.62 7.41 -6.23
CA MET A 179 5.19 7.49 -6.51
C MET A 179 4.91 7.54 -8.01
N HIS A 180 5.76 8.24 -8.77
CA HIS A 180 5.65 8.36 -10.22
C HIS A 180 6.38 7.24 -11.00
N GLY A 181 7.14 6.38 -10.34
CA GLY A 181 7.94 5.34 -11.01
C GLY A 181 9.15 5.88 -11.77
N ASN A 182 9.66 7.06 -11.38
CA ASN A 182 10.87 7.67 -11.93
C ASN A 182 12.12 7.10 -11.24
N LEU A 183 12.26 5.78 -11.33
CA LEU A 183 13.37 5.04 -10.76
C LEU A 183 14.33 4.63 -11.90
N ASP A 184 15.60 4.43 -11.57
CA ASP A 184 16.61 3.94 -12.53
C ASP A 184 16.40 2.47 -12.94
N TYR A 185 15.33 1.83 -12.45
CA TYR A 185 14.94 0.45 -12.73
C TYR A 185 13.41 0.31 -12.73
N GLU A 186 12.90 -0.75 -13.34
CA GLU A 186 11.49 -1.10 -13.27
C GLU A 186 11.19 -1.91 -11.99
N ALA A 187 10.37 -1.35 -11.11
CA ALA A 187 9.91 -2.05 -9.91
C ALA A 187 8.77 -3.02 -10.26
N ASN A 188 8.89 -4.27 -9.83
CA ASN A 188 7.84 -5.29 -9.87
C ASN A 188 6.97 -5.25 -8.61
N HIS A 189 7.56 -4.90 -7.46
CA HIS A 189 6.83 -4.75 -6.21
C HIS A 189 7.43 -3.66 -5.29
N ARG A 190 6.70 -3.32 -4.23
CA ARG A 190 7.04 -2.24 -3.29
C ARG A 190 8.38 -2.38 -2.53
N TYR A 191 9.02 -3.55 -2.60
CA TYR A 191 10.30 -3.82 -1.94
C TYR A 191 11.43 -4.07 -2.94
N ASP A 192 11.24 -3.77 -4.23
CA ASP A 192 12.35 -3.86 -5.18
C ASP A 192 13.35 -2.73 -4.94
N GLY A 193 14.61 -3.02 -5.25
CA GLY A 193 15.73 -2.11 -5.04
C GLY A 193 15.98 -1.73 -3.57
N SER A 194 16.82 -0.71 -3.41
CA SER A 194 17.16 -0.10 -2.12
C SER A 194 15.95 0.60 -1.52
N ALA A 195 15.88 0.65 -0.19
CA ALA A 195 14.86 1.47 0.46
C ALA A 195 15.08 2.95 0.13
N SER A 196 14.07 3.60 -0.44
CA SER A 196 14.10 5.02 -0.81
C SER A 196 14.38 5.96 0.37
N LYS A 197 13.85 5.59 1.53
CA LYS A 197 14.12 6.19 2.82
C LYS A 197 14.28 5.13 3.89
N SER A 198 15.42 5.16 4.56
CA SER A 198 15.72 4.30 5.70
C SER A 198 15.49 5.05 7.02
N CYS A 199 15.39 4.31 8.13
CA CYS A 199 15.38 4.91 9.46
C CYS A 199 16.66 5.74 9.70
N LEU A 200 17.79 5.27 9.17
CA LEU A 200 19.12 5.82 9.38
C LEU A 200 19.37 7.11 8.59
N ASP A 201 18.53 7.41 7.60
CA ASP A 201 18.60 8.68 6.87
C ASP A 201 18.25 9.87 7.77
N CYS A 202 17.47 9.62 8.83
CA CYS A 202 17.06 10.63 9.83
C CYS A 202 17.62 10.33 11.23
N HIS A 203 17.96 9.07 11.53
CA HIS A 203 18.45 8.59 12.82
C HIS A 203 19.85 7.98 12.69
N ASN A 204 20.82 8.75 12.17
CA ASN A 204 22.18 8.26 11.96
C ASN A 204 23.01 8.18 13.27
N ASP A 205 22.59 8.92 14.30
CA ASP A 205 23.21 9.03 15.62
C ASP A 205 22.98 7.79 16.49
N VAL A 206 22.13 6.85 16.05
CA VAL A 206 21.77 5.64 16.79
C VAL A 206 22.63 4.42 16.41
N ILE A 207 23.60 4.58 15.50
CA ILE A 207 24.57 3.53 15.14
C ILE A 207 25.95 3.87 15.72
N GLU A 208 26.63 4.84 15.11
CA GLU A 208 27.96 5.26 15.54
C GLU A 208 27.84 6.20 16.74
N GLY A 209 28.29 5.75 17.91
CA GLY A 209 28.23 6.55 19.14
C GLY A 209 26.89 6.46 19.89
N SER A 210 26.01 5.52 19.53
CA SER A 210 24.78 5.25 20.29
C SER A 210 25.10 4.96 21.75
N GLU A 211 24.52 5.76 22.65
CA GLU A 211 24.56 5.52 24.10
C GLU A 211 23.65 4.36 24.54
N ILE A 212 22.81 3.85 23.63
CA ILE A 212 21.94 2.70 23.85
C ILE A 212 22.68 1.43 23.45
N ALA A 213 23.13 0.67 24.44
CA ALA A 213 23.91 -0.57 24.26
C ALA A 213 23.17 -1.59 23.37
N GLN A 214 21.84 -1.66 23.47
CA GLN A 214 21.01 -2.57 22.69
C GLN A 214 21.10 -2.30 21.19
N HIS A 215 21.31 -1.06 20.74
CA HIS A 215 21.53 -0.79 19.32
C HIS A 215 22.83 -1.45 18.85
N GLN A 216 23.92 -1.31 19.61
CA GLN A 216 25.20 -1.92 19.25
C GLN A 216 25.14 -3.45 19.23
N GLN A 217 24.32 -4.05 20.10
CA GLN A 217 24.20 -5.50 20.24
C GLN A 217 23.31 -6.15 19.16
N HIS A 218 22.28 -5.45 18.67
CA HIS A 218 21.24 -6.08 17.84
C HIS A 218 21.16 -5.55 16.40
N ILE A 219 21.68 -4.36 16.10
CA ILE A 219 21.42 -3.67 14.84
C ILE A 219 21.92 -4.40 13.58
N SER A 220 22.91 -5.28 13.72
CA SER A 220 23.42 -6.10 12.62
C SER A 220 22.52 -7.27 12.26
N GLU A 221 21.68 -7.74 13.19
CA GLU A 221 20.84 -8.92 12.99
C GLU A 221 19.35 -8.59 12.86
N PHE A 222 18.89 -7.52 13.52
CA PHE A 222 17.47 -7.18 13.64
C PHE A 222 17.14 -5.89 12.88
N SER A 223 16.03 -5.92 12.14
CA SER A 223 15.46 -4.69 11.58
C SER A 223 14.95 -3.76 12.70
N CYS A 224 15.00 -2.44 12.48
CA CYS A 224 14.59 -1.45 13.49
C CYS A 224 13.14 -1.67 13.98
N GLN A 225 12.26 -2.13 13.09
CA GLN A 225 10.85 -2.37 13.35
C GLN A 225 10.63 -3.46 14.40
N VAL A 226 11.57 -4.40 14.59
CA VAL A 226 11.49 -5.41 15.66
C VAL A 226 11.33 -4.75 17.03
N CYS A 227 12.18 -3.76 17.31
CA CYS A 227 12.14 -3.01 18.56
C CYS A 227 11.10 -1.89 18.55
N HIS A 228 10.86 -1.26 17.40
CA HIS A 228 10.14 0.01 17.34
C HIS A 228 8.69 -0.05 16.83
N ALA A 229 8.21 -1.11 16.18
CA ALA A 229 6.82 -1.17 15.71
C ALA A 229 5.85 -1.56 16.84
N ALA A 230 4.82 -0.78 17.19
CA ALA A 230 3.73 -1.31 18.01
C ALA A 230 2.98 -2.44 17.24
N GLU A 231 2.16 -3.23 17.94
CA GLU A 231 1.29 -4.23 17.31
C GLU A 231 0.53 -3.64 16.12
N TYR A 232 0.37 -4.43 15.06
CA TYR A 232 -0.22 -4.00 13.81
C TYR A 232 -1.18 -5.04 13.25
N LYS A 233 -1.96 -4.63 12.24
CA LYS A 233 -3.11 -5.40 11.77
C LYS A 233 -2.67 -6.58 10.90
N ASN A 234 -2.91 -7.80 11.36
CA ASN A 234 -2.76 -9.04 10.61
C ASN A 234 -4.13 -9.47 10.08
N CYS A 235 -4.24 -9.80 8.81
CA CYS A 235 -5.52 -10.09 8.16
C CYS A 235 -5.51 -11.52 7.63
N TYR A 236 -6.62 -12.25 7.78
CA TYR A 236 -6.73 -13.65 7.42
C TYR A 236 -7.78 -13.88 6.33
N SER A 237 -7.54 -14.89 5.50
CA SER A 237 -8.46 -15.51 4.55
C SER A 237 -9.40 -14.55 3.80
N CYS A 238 -8.86 -13.82 2.81
CA CYS A 238 -9.66 -13.04 1.87
C CYS A 238 -10.21 -13.93 0.76
N HIS A 239 -11.52 -14.00 0.62
CA HIS A 239 -12.18 -14.71 -0.47
C HIS A 239 -12.95 -13.73 -1.35
N THR A 240 -12.72 -13.82 -2.66
CA THR A 240 -13.38 -12.99 -3.68
C THR A 240 -14.75 -13.53 -4.02
N GLN A 241 -15.79 -12.69 -4.01
CA GLN A 241 -17.17 -13.09 -4.33
C GLN A 241 -17.97 -11.96 -4.98
N LYS A 242 -19.11 -12.29 -5.59
CA LYS A 242 -20.12 -11.31 -6.00
C LYS A 242 -21.46 -11.61 -5.32
N ASN A 243 -22.26 -10.58 -5.08
CA ASN A 243 -23.63 -10.76 -4.60
C ASN A 243 -24.59 -11.05 -5.77
N ASP A 244 -25.88 -11.24 -5.48
CA ASP A 244 -26.91 -11.54 -6.49
C ASP A 244 -27.12 -10.41 -7.52
N GLU A 245 -26.58 -9.21 -7.26
CA GLU A 245 -26.62 -8.03 -8.13
C GLU A 245 -25.30 -7.85 -8.92
N ASP A 246 -24.43 -8.87 -8.94
CA ASP A 246 -23.10 -8.87 -9.55
C ASP A 246 -22.11 -7.86 -8.95
N ILE A 247 -22.37 -7.37 -7.72
CA ILE A 247 -21.48 -6.44 -7.02
C ILE A 247 -20.36 -7.22 -6.32
N PRO A 248 -19.08 -6.94 -6.64
CA PRO A 248 -17.95 -7.61 -6.03
C PRO A 248 -17.76 -7.20 -4.56
N TYR A 249 -17.42 -8.18 -3.72
CA TYR A 249 -17.01 -7.97 -2.33
C TYR A 249 -16.01 -9.04 -1.88
N PHE A 250 -15.36 -8.76 -0.75
CA PHE A 250 -14.46 -9.69 -0.09
C PHE A 250 -15.11 -10.27 1.17
N LYS A 251 -15.04 -11.59 1.33
CA LYS A 251 -15.23 -12.23 2.64
C LYS A 251 -13.86 -12.32 3.31
N ILE A 252 -13.73 -11.67 4.46
CA ILE A 252 -12.49 -11.64 5.22
C ILE A 252 -12.77 -12.14 6.62
N GLU A 253 -11.85 -12.92 7.16
CA GLU A 253 -11.85 -13.24 8.58
C GLU A 253 -11.46 -12.01 9.40
N PRO A 254 -11.87 -11.92 10.68
CA PRO A 254 -11.49 -10.81 11.54
C PRO A 254 -9.97 -10.61 11.58
N SER A 255 -9.55 -9.35 11.44
CA SER A 255 -8.13 -9.02 11.60
C SER A 255 -7.72 -9.04 13.07
N ILE A 256 -6.49 -9.48 13.34
CA ILE A 256 -5.92 -9.53 14.69
C ILE A 256 -4.82 -8.46 14.80
N MET A 257 -4.77 -7.78 15.93
CA MET A 257 -3.65 -6.91 16.28
C MET A 257 -2.57 -7.77 16.93
N ASP A 258 -1.42 -7.87 16.28
CA ASP A 258 -0.31 -8.69 16.79
C ASP A 258 1.03 -8.24 16.17
N ILE A 259 2.13 -8.75 16.69
CA ILE A 259 3.48 -8.61 16.16
C ILE A 259 4.20 -9.96 16.23
N LYS A 260 4.71 -10.42 15.09
CA LYS A 260 5.50 -11.64 14.99
C LYS A 260 6.86 -11.35 14.38
N ILE A 261 7.90 -11.87 15.01
CA ILE A 261 9.28 -11.85 14.52
C ILE A 261 9.55 -13.17 13.81
N GLY A 262 10.10 -13.13 12.61
CA GLY A 262 10.57 -14.32 11.92
C GLY A 262 11.80 -14.07 11.07
N TYR A 263 12.18 -15.07 10.29
CA TYR A 263 13.28 -14.93 9.35
C TYR A 263 12.90 -14.03 8.19
N ASN A 264 13.88 -13.26 7.70
CA ASN A 264 13.68 -12.33 6.60
C ASN A 264 13.52 -13.07 5.26
N PRO A 265 12.32 -13.07 4.64
CA PRO A 265 12.10 -13.78 3.38
C PRO A 265 12.75 -13.12 2.17
N ILE A 266 13.25 -11.89 2.33
CA ILE A 266 13.84 -11.07 1.25
C ILE A 266 15.22 -10.54 1.64
N GLN A 267 15.97 -11.32 2.43
CA GLN A 267 17.30 -10.94 2.90
C GLN A 267 18.23 -10.65 1.72
N SER A 268 18.86 -9.48 1.75
CA SER A 268 19.77 -9.00 0.70
C SER A 268 20.73 -7.95 1.29
N GLU A 269 21.66 -7.42 0.49
CA GLU A 269 22.54 -6.34 0.94
C GLU A 269 21.75 -5.10 1.41
N GLU A 270 20.62 -4.81 0.75
CA GLU A 270 19.72 -3.69 1.09
C GLU A 270 18.85 -3.96 2.32
N ARG A 271 18.68 -5.24 2.67
CA ARG A 271 17.85 -5.71 3.80
C ARG A 271 18.60 -6.84 4.51
N PRO A 272 19.74 -6.53 5.17
CA PRO A 272 20.69 -7.55 5.61
C PRO A 272 20.24 -8.31 6.86
N TRP A 273 19.18 -7.85 7.53
CA TRP A 273 18.72 -8.40 8.79
C TRP A 273 18.29 -9.85 8.66
N LYS A 274 18.73 -10.68 9.60
CA LYS A 274 18.24 -12.04 9.79
C LYS A 274 16.80 -12.03 10.30
N TRP A 275 16.51 -11.13 11.25
CA TRP A 275 15.25 -11.06 11.97
C TRP A 275 14.45 -9.81 11.61
N VAL A 276 13.20 -10.03 11.23
CA VAL A 276 12.28 -8.98 10.80
C VAL A 276 10.90 -9.20 11.41
N VAL A 277 10.11 -8.13 11.42
CA VAL A 277 8.68 -8.26 11.71
C VAL A 277 7.95 -8.75 10.46
N LEU A 278 7.01 -9.69 10.66
CA LEU A 278 6.24 -10.30 9.59
C LEU A 278 4.76 -9.95 9.70
N ARG A 279 4.08 -9.83 8.57
CA ARG A 279 2.64 -9.59 8.51
C ARG A 279 1.94 -10.70 7.78
N HIS A 280 0.89 -11.21 8.40
CA HIS A 280 -0.04 -12.11 7.74
C HIS A 280 -0.83 -11.36 6.66
N VAL A 281 -0.68 -11.78 5.41
CA VAL A 281 -1.49 -11.30 4.29
C VAL A 281 -2.71 -12.20 4.11
N PRO A 282 -3.90 -11.67 3.81
CA PRO A 282 -5.13 -12.45 3.84
C PRO A 282 -5.28 -13.26 2.54
N VAL A 283 -4.38 -14.19 2.28
CA VAL A 283 -4.44 -15.10 1.13
C VAL A 283 -4.69 -16.53 1.63
N ASP A 284 -5.53 -17.24 0.89
CA ASP A 284 -5.99 -18.59 1.19
C ASP A 284 -5.97 -19.42 -0.12
N PRO A 285 -5.74 -20.74 -0.09
CA PRO A 285 -5.88 -21.59 -1.27
C PRO A 285 -7.20 -21.35 -2.04
N ASP A 286 -8.27 -21.03 -1.33
CA ASP A 286 -9.61 -20.81 -1.88
C ASP A 286 -9.92 -19.33 -2.19
N THR A 287 -8.95 -18.42 -2.16
CA THR A 287 -9.12 -16.96 -2.41
C THR A 287 -9.99 -16.67 -3.64
N PHE A 288 -9.84 -17.47 -4.70
CA PHE A 288 -10.51 -17.31 -5.99
C PHE A 288 -11.54 -18.42 -6.29
N ALA A 289 -11.95 -19.22 -5.31
CA ALA A 289 -12.85 -20.36 -5.50
C ALA A 289 -14.22 -19.99 -6.14
N TYR A 290 -14.66 -18.73 -6.01
CA TYR A 290 -15.86 -18.25 -6.70
C TYR A 290 -15.72 -18.25 -8.24
N TYR A 291 -14.50 -18.03 -8.74
CA TYR A 291 -14.22 -17.91 -10.17
C TYR A 291 -13.72 -19.22 -10.79
N GLY A 292 -13.31 -20.20 -9.98
CA GLY A 292 -12.86 -21.50 -10.47
C GLY A 292 -12.17 -22.32 -9.40
N ASP A 293 -12.02 -23.61 -9.67
CA ASP A 293 -11.38 -24.55 -8.75
C ASP A 293 -9.85 -24.45 -8.82
N ASN A 294 -9.18 -24.45 -7.67
CA ASN A 294 -7.72 -24.54 -7.54
C ASN A 294 -6.95 -23.52 -8.42
N LEU A 295 -7.36 -22.25 -8.38
CA LEU A 295 -6.72 -21.17 -9.15
C LEU A 295 -5.37 -20.72 -8.57
N LEU A 296 -4.96 -21.24 -7.42
CA LEU A 296 -3.65 -21.01 -6.82
C LEU A 296 -2.85 -22.33 -6.68
N PRO A 297 -2.59 -23.05 -7.79
CA PRO A 297 -1.97 -24.39 -7.74
C PRO A 297 -0.55 -24.38 -7.17
N ASN A 298 0.11 -23.22 -7.16
CA ASN A 298 1.47 -23.03 -6.64
C ASN A 298 1.45 -22.27 -5.31
N PHE A 299 0.39 -22.40 -4.52
CA PHE A 299 0.18 -21.63 -3.27
C PHE A 299 1.44 -21.56 -2.39
N ASP A 300 2.14 -22.68 -2.20
CA ASP A 300 3.30 -22.77 -1.30
C ASP A 300 4.56 -22.03 -1.76
N ASN A 301 4.59 -21.47 -2.98
CA ASN A 301 5.76 -20.76 -3.51
C ASN A 301 6.03 -19.41 -2.81
N ARG A 302 5.07 -18.92 -2.02
CA ARG A 302 5.20 -17.65 -1.32
C ARG A 302 4.67 -17.77 0.11
N PRO A 303 5.35 -17.20 1.12
CA PRO A 303 4.85 -17.14 2.49
C PRO A 303 3.52 -16.37 2.61
N THR A 304 2.67 -16.77 3.56
CA THR A 304 1.50 -15.97 3.98
C THR A 304 1.88 -14.95 5.06
N TRP A 305 2.94 -15.22 5.82
CA TRP A 305 3.65 -14.25 6.66
C TRP A 305 4.80 -13.61 5.89
N THR A 306 4.64 -12.34 5.53
CA THR A 306 5.55 -11.63 4.62
C THR A 306 6.29 -10.51 5.32
N TYR A 307 7.46 -10.12 4.79
CA TYR A 307 8.24 -8.98 5.28
C TYR A 307 7.35 -7.73 5.44
N ALA A 308 7.42 -7.09 6.60
CA ALA A 308 6.56 -5.98 6.95
C ALA A 308 7.33 -4.70 7.30
N THR A 309 6.74 -3.58 6.91
CA THR A 309 7.12 -2.22 7.33
C THR A 309 5.90 -1.54 7.95
N PRO A 310 5.55 -1.87 9.21
CA PRO A 310 4.37 -1.33 9.88
C PRO A 310 4.48 0.18 10.09
N HIS A 311 3.33 0.86 10.09
CA HIS A 311 3.26 2.32 10.32
C HIS A 311 2.86 2.60 11.77
N THR A 312 3.58 1.99 12.71
CA THR A 312 3.25 1.99 14.14
C THR A 312 4.47 2.34 14.99
N ILE A 313 5.43 3.07 14.44
CA ILE A 313 6.74 3.30 15.05
C ILE A 313 6.60 4.07 16.36
N GLN A 314 7.16 3.50 17.43
CA GLN A 314 7.29 4.05 18.76
C GLN A 314 8.75 4.04 19.20
N ARG A 315 9.10 4.98 20.08
CA ARG A 315 10.41 5.02 20.72
C ARG A 315 10.56 3.87 21.71
N ASN A 316 9.52 3.65 22.52
CA ASN A 316 9.45 2.58 23.50
C ASN A 316 8.24 1.71 23.17
N THR A 317 8.46 0.40 23.19
CA THR A 317 7.43 -0.64 23.04
C THR A 317 7.63 -1.69 24.12
N ALA A 318 6.70 -2.65 24.23
CA ALA A 318 6.86 -3.80 25.12
C ALA A 318 8.21 -4.53 24.93
N ARG A 319 8.75 -4.61 23.70
CA ARG A 319 10.03 -5.29 23.44
C ARG A 319 11.26 -4.51 23.91
N THR A 320 11.12 -3.21 24.14
CA THR A 320 12.23 -2.37 24.63
C THR A 320 12.29 -2.27 26.14
N GLU A 321 11.37 -2.92 26.87
CA GLU A 321 11.27 -2.80 28.33
C GLU A 321 12.34 -3.61 29.08
N SER A 322 12.66 -4.81 28.59
CA SER A 322 13.65 -5.70 29.22
C SER A 322 14.22 -6.71 28.22
N CYS A 323 15.34 -7.37 28.57
CA CYS A 323 15.88 -8.47 27.76
C CYS A 323 14.87 -9.63 27.64
N ASP A 324 14.16 -9.95 28.72
CA ASP A 324 13.15 -11.02 28.78
C ASP A 324 11.94 -10.74 27.89
N SER A 325 11.76 -9.50 27.43
CA SER A 325 10.69 -9.16 26.49
C SER A 325 10.88 -9.82 25.13
N CYS A 326 12.12 -10.24 24.80
CA CYS A 326 12.46 -10.99 23.60
C CYS A 326 13.13 -12.33 23.91
N HIS A 327 14.08 -12.34 24.85
CA HIS A 327 14.90 -13.52 25.13
C HIS A 327 14.11 -14.56 25.92
N GLY A 328 13.90 -15.73 25.34
CA GLY A 328 13.07 -16.80 25.87
C GLY A 328 11.56 -16.55 25.73
N ASN A 329 11.15 -15.47 25.06
CA ASN A 329 9.75 -15.15 24.83
C ASN A 329 9.28 -15.78 23.51
N THR A 330 8.73 -16.98 23.57
CA THR A 330 8.25 -17.72 22.39
C THR A 330 7.11 -17.03 21.66
N ASP A 331 6.26 -16.32 22.39
CA ASP A 331 5.02 -15.77 21.84
C ASP A 331 5.27 -14.64 20.83
N LEU A 332 6.45 -14.01 20.91
CA LEU A 332 6.89 -12.94 20.02
C LEU A 332 7.37 -13.45 18.65
N PHE A 333 7.78 -14.72 18.55
CA PHE A 333 8.31 -15.29 17.33
C PHE A 333 7.22 -16.05 16.56
N LEU A 334 7.33 -16.05 15.23
CA LEU A 334 6.47 -16.86 14.38
C LEU A 334 6.93 -18.32 14.45
N THR A 335 6.15 -19.16 15.12
CA THR A 335 6.40 -20.59 15.24
C THR A 335 5.38 -21.38 14.42
N GLU A 336 5.62 -22.68 14.23
CA GLU A 336 4.65 -23.56 13.53
C GLU A 336 3.29 -23.60 14.24
N ASP A 337 3.26 -23.41 15.57
CA ASP A 337 2.03 -23.37 16.36
C ASP A 337 1.12 -22.16 16.01
N ASP A 338 1.68 -21.13 15.39
CA ASP A 338 0.95 -19.93 14.95
C ASP A 338 0.33 -20.09 13.55
N LEU A 339 0.59 -21.20 12.85
CA LEU A 339 0.21 -21.39 11.45
C LEU A 339 -1.06 -22.23 11.29
N LEU A 340 -1.87 -21.89 10.29
CA LEU A 340 -2.95 -22.76 9.84
C LEU A 340 -2.36 -23.96 9.07
N PRO A 341 -3.05 -25.12 9.00
CA PRO A 341 -2.51 -26.32 8.37
C PRO A 341 -2.03 -26.13 6.92
N TYR A 342 -2.71 -25.29 6.14
CA TYR A 342 -2.35 -25.01 4.75
C TYR A 342 -1.14 -24.06 4.61
N GLU A 343 -0.71 -23.43 5.70
CA GLU A 343 0.33 -22.41 5.71
C GLU A 343 1.71 -22.94 6.08
N ILE A 344 1.76 -24.11 6.73
CA ILE A 344 2.99 -24.71 7.26
C ILE A 344 4.06 -24.80 6.16
N LYS A 345 3.69 -25.33 4.99
CA LYS A 345 4.63 -25.51 3.89
C LYS A 345 5.07 -24.18 3.26
N ALA A 346 4.14 -23.24 3.11
CA ALA A 346 4.41 -21.93 2.52
C ALA A 346 5.32 -21.05 3.39
N ASN A 347 5.28 -21.22 4.72
CA ASN A 347 5.99 -20.38 5.68
C ASN A 347 7.25 -21.04 6.29
N LYS A 348 7.63 -22.24 5.83
CA LYS A 348 8.79 -22.98 6.36
C LYS A 348 10.09 -22.15 6.45
N ASP A 349 10.28 -21.19 5.54
CA ASP A 349 11.49 -20.38 5.43
C ASP A 349 11.43 -19.08 6.26
N VAL A 350 10.28 -18.78 6.88
CA VAL A 350 10.07 -17.59 7.74
C VAL A 350 9.77 -17.95 9.20
N VAL A 351 9.37 -19.19 9.46
CA VAL A 351 9.12 -19.75 10.80
C VAL A 351 10.43 -19.95 11.56
N VAL A 352 10.35 -19.71 12.87
CA VAL A 352 11.47 -19.81 13.80
C VAL A 352 11.34 -21.10 14.60
N ASP A 353 12.38 -21.93 14.57
CA ASP A 353 12.45 -23.07 15.49
C ASP A 353 12.62 -22.56 16.92
N LYS A 354 11.94 -23.19 17.89
CA LYS A 354 12.04 -22.80 19.30
C LYS A 354 13.47 -22.88 19.84
N SER A 355 14.35 -23.68 19.24
CA SER A 355 15.78 -23.72 19.57
C SER A 355 16.56 -22.51 19.11
N ASP A 356 16.08 -21.81 18.07
CA ASP A 356 16.74 -20.64 17.49
C ASP A 356 16.32 -19.33 18.16
N ILE A 357 15.28 -19.39 19.01
CA ILE A 357 14.82 -18.25 19.80
C ILE A 357 15.96 -17.84 20.76
N PRO A 358 16.39 -16.56 20.74
CA PRO A 358 17.43 -16.10 21.65
C PRO A 358 17.03 -16.34 23.10
N TYR A 359 17.93 -16.86 23.93
CA TYR A 359 17.78 -16.92 25.38
C TYR A 359 18.76 -15.95 26.02
N ASN A 360 18.50 -15.51 27.26
CA ASN A 360 19.49 -14.74 28.00
C ASN A 360 20.68 -15.66 28.30
N GLN A 361 21.88 -15.18 27.95
CA GLN A 361 23.13 -15.81 28.38
C GLN A 361 23.47 -15.45 29.82
#